data_AF-A0A1Q3IY51-F1
#
_entry.id   AF-A0A1Q3IY51-F1
#
_cell.length_a   1.000
_cell.length_b   1.000
_cell.length_c   1.000
_cell.angle_alpha   90.00
_cell.angle_beta   90.00
_cell.angle_gamma   90.00
#
_symmetry.space_group_name_H-M   'P 1'
#
loop_
_entity.id
_entity.type
_entity.pdbx_description
1 polymer ?
#
loop_
_entity_poly.entity_id
_entity_poly.type
_entity_poly.pdbx_seq_one_letter_code
_entity_poly.pdbx_strand_id
1 'polypeptide(L)'
;MGDGVTSDFFHVLIVAEPKPLADKEIGTLADYIALLALTQLAAPDRCQKLSTIGTLLAPDCGPPPDTLTASDLAYLDGLYRMNTGGTLRGQRDAIAYALRETYGPSEAEGR
;
A
#
# COMPACT_ATOMS: atom_id res chain seq x y z
N MET A 1 29.50 5.35 -4.02
CA MET A 1 29.32 4.00 -3.44
C MET A 1 27.88 3.94 -2.97
N GLY A 2 26.98 3.39 -3.80
CA GLY A 2 25.62 3.06 -3.37
C GLY A 2 25.69 1.72 -2.64
N ASP A 3 24.91 1.56 -1.60
CA ASP A 3 24.79 0.33 -0.79
C ASP A 3 24.25 -0.87 -1.59
N GLY A 4 23.86 -0.69 -2.86
CA GLY A 4 23.74 -1.76 -3.85
C GLY A 4 22.57 -2.71 -3.63
N VAL A 5 21.64 -2.37 -2.74
CA VAL A 5 20.44 -3.17 -2.50
C VAL A 5 19.39 -2.77 -3.54
N THR A 6 19.28 -3.54 -4.62
CA THR A 6 18.09 -3.51 -5.50
C THR A 6 17.15 -4.64 -5.07
N SER A 7 15.87 -4.33 -4.89
CA SER A 7 14.83 -5.34 -4.72
C SER A 7 14.20 -5.57 -6.08
N ASP A 8 14.73 -6.54 -6.81
CA ASP A 8 14.21 -6.92 -8.12
C ASP A 8 13.38 -8.21 -8.01
N PHE A 9 12.14 -8.14 -8.49
CA PHE A 9 11.32 -9.32 -8.70
C PHE A 9 11.75 -10.02 -9.98
N PHE A 10 12.57 -11.07 -9.88
CA PHE A 10 13.03 -11.82 -11.06
C PHE A 10 11.95 -12.75 -11.61
N HIS A 11 11.28 -13.51 -10.74
CA HIS A 11 10.17 -14.40 -11.08
C HIS A 11 9.12 -14.34 -9.97
N VAL A 12 7.87 -14.01 -10.33
CA VAL A 12 6.75 -13.93 -9.38
C VAL A 12 5.65 -14.86 -9.86
N LEU A 13 5.26 -15.81 -9.01
CA LEU A 13 4.06 -16.63 -9.19
C LEU A 13 3.02 -16.21 -8.17
N ILE A 14 1.87 -15.76 -8.64
CA ILE A 14 0.74 -15.39 -7.79
C ILE A 14 -0.29 -16.51 -7.90
N VAL A 15 -0.62 -17.11 -6.77
CA VAL A 15 -1.67 -18.12 -6.66
C VAL A 15 -2.80 -17.51 -5.85
N ALA A 16 -3.99 -17.45 -6.42
CA ALA A 16 -5.16 -16.88 -5.77
C ALA A 16 -6.38 -17.78 -5.90
N GLU A 17 -7.26 -17.73 -4.91
CA GLU A 17 -8.58 -18.35 -5.00
C GLU A 17 -9.43 -17.53 -6.00
N PRO A 18 -10.09 -18.15 -6.99
CA PRO A 18 -10.80 -17.41 -8.03
C PRO A 18 -12.11 -16.77 -7.54
N LYS A 19 -12.77 -17.35 -6.53
CA LYS A 19 -14.10 -16.91 -6.10
C LYS A 19 -14.13 -15.45 -5.62
N PRO A 20 -13.20 -14.97 -4.77
CA PRO A 20 -13.20 -13.58 -4.32
C PRO A 20 -12.81 -12.57 -5.40
N LEU A 21 -12.34 -13.04 -6.57
CA LEU A 21 -11.76 -12.22 -7.63
C LEU A 21 -12.64 -12.14 -8.88
N ALA A 22 -13.67 -12.98 -8.99
CA ALA A 22 -14.41 -13.21 -10.23
C ALA A 22 -15.02 -11.93 -10.84
N ASP A 23 -15.43 -10.99 -9.99
CA ASP A 23 -16.12 -9.76 -10.39
C ASP A 23 -15.21 -8.52 -10.35
N LYS A 24 -13.88 -8.71 -10.29
CA LYS A 24 -12.91 -7.61 -10.19
C LYS A 24 -12.17 -7.41 -11.50
N GLU A 25 -12.03 -6.15 -11.89
CA GLU A 25 -11.23 -5.75 -13.04
C GLU A 25 -9.77 -6.16 -12.86
N ILE A 26 -9.14 -6.59 -13.95
CA ILE A 26 -7.72 -7.02 -13.94
C ILE A 26 -6.81 -5.88 -13.46
N GLY A 27 -7.12 -4.63 -13.85
CA GLY A 27 -6.37 -3.45 -13.39
C GLY A 27 -6.42 -3.28 -11.87
N THR A 28 -7.62 -3.39 -11.28
CA THR A 28 -7.83 -3.33 -9.83
C THR A 28 -7.08 -4.43 -9.09
N LEU A 29 -7.11 -5.66 -9.63
CA LEU A 29 -6.36 -6.78 -9.07
C LEU A 29 -4.84 -6.54 -9.17
N ALA A 30 -4.36 -6.00 -10.28
CA ALA A 30 -2.96 -5.68 -10.46
C ALA A 30 -2.47 -4.63 -9.45
N ASP A 31 -3.24 -3.56 -9.22
CA ASP A 31 -2.93 -2.53 -8.23
C ASP A 31 -2.91 -3.08 -6.80
N TYR A 32 -3.88 -3.92 -6.45
CA TYR A 32 -3.93 -4.60 -5.15
C TYR A 32 -2.72 -5.51 -4.92
N ILE A 33 -2.40 -6.35 -5.89
CA ILE A 33 -1.25 -7.26 -5.85
C ILE A 33 0.05 -6.48 -5.77
N ALA A 34 0.20 -5.43 -6.58
CA ALA A 34 1.38 -4.57 -6.57
C ALA A 34 1.58 -3.95 -5.18
N LEU A 35 0.53 -3.41 -4.56
CA LEU A 35 0.62 -2.88 -3.20
C LEU A 35 1.11 -3.96 -2.22
N LEU A 36 0.50 -5.13 -2.19
CA LEU A 36 0.89 -6.19 -1.25
C LEU A 36 2.32 -6.68 -1.49
N ALA A 37 2.72 -6.87 -2.75
CA ALA A 37 4.05 -7.34 -3.10
C ALA A 37 5.14 -6.33 -2.73
N LEU A 38 4.92 -5.06 -3.04
CA LEU A 38 5.90 -3.99 -2.79
C LEU A 38 6.01 -3.67 -1.29
N THR A 39 4.88 -3.70 -0.56
CA THR A 39 4.86 -3.38 0.88
C THR A 39 5.15 -4.59 1.77
N GLN A 40 4.97 -5.81 1.26
CA GLN A 40 4.99 -7.06 2.02
C GLN A 40 4.01 -7.05 3.22
N LEU A 41 2.96 -6.24 3.15
CA LEU A 41 1.92 -6.20 4.17
C LEU A 41 1.02 -7.44 4.06
N ALA A 42 0.56 -7.93 5.20
CA ALA A 42 -0.59 -8.81 5.22
C ALA A 42 -1.83 -8.02 4.81
N ALA A 43 -2.69 -8.64 3.98
CA ALA A 43 -3.99 -8.09 3.70
C ALA A 43 -4.75 -7.88 5.04
N PRO A 44 -5.40 -6.73 5.24
CA PRO A 44 -6.10 -6.44 6.48
C PRO A 44 -7.35 -7.30 6.62
N ASP A 45 -7.51 -7.93 7.79
CA ASP A 45 -8.71 -8.73 8.12
C ASP A 45 -9.93 -7.87 8.50
N ARG A 46 -9.78 -6.54 8.50
CA ARG A 46 -10.81 -5.57 8.89
C ARG A 46 -10.65 -4.23 8.17
N CYS A 47 -11.73 -3.50 8.07
CA CYS A 47 -11.74 -2.19 7.43
C CYS A 47 -10.82 -1.20 8.13
N GLN A 48 -10.08 -0.46 7.31
CA GLN A 48 -9.24 0.64 7.75
C GLN A 48 -9.97 1.96 7.52
N LYS A 49 -9.69 2.96 8.37
CA LYS A 49 -10.17 4.34 8.13
C LYS A 49 -9.47 5.00 6.94
N LEU A 50 -8.25 4.54 6.65
CA LEU A 50 -7.47 5.03 5.54
C LEU A 50 -8.05 4.48 4.24
N SER A 51 -8.28 5.35 3.25
CA SER A 51 -8.59 4.89 1.89
C SER A 51 -7.34 4.24 1.29
N THR A 52 -7.42 2.96 0.96
CA THR A 52 -6.31 2.16 0.41
C THR A 52 -6.88 1.04 -0.47
N ILE A 53 -6.22 0.71 -1.59
CA ILE A 53 -6.56 -0.48 -2.36
C ILE A 53 -6.37 -1.77 -1.54
N GLY A 54 -5.57 -1.73 -0.47
CA GLY A 54 -5.31 -2.87 0.42
C GLY A 54 -6.56 -3.45 1.10
N THR A 55 -7.68 -2.73 1.15
CA THR A 55 -8.96 -3.26 1.68
C THR A 55 -9.82 -3.96 0.63
N LEU A 56 -9.35 -4.13 -0.61
CA LEU A 56 -10.12 -4.70 -1.73
C LEU A 56 -10.79 -6.05 -1.44
N LEU A 57 -10.11 -6.89 -0.65
CA LEU A 57 -10.57 -8.22 -0.24
C LEU A 57 -10.91 -8.32 1.26
N ALA A 58 -10.89 -7.20 1.98
CA ALA A 58 -11.27 -7.18 3.39
C ALA A 58 -12.79 -7.39 3.52
N PRO A 59 -13.25 -8.28 4.40
CA PRO A 59 -14.67 -8.49 4.63
C PRO A 59 -15.32 -7.27 5.28
N ASP A 60 -16.63 -7.11 5.06
CA ASP A 60 -17.48 -6.13 5.74
C ASP A 60 -17.09 -4.64 5.55
N CYS A 61 -16.40 -4.33 4.45
CA CYS A 61 -16.04 -2.95 4.11
C CYS A 61 -17.02 -2.33 3.11
N GLY A 62 -17.09 -0.99 3.15
CA GLY A 62 -17.74 -0.21 2.09
C GLY A 62 -17.07 -0.44 0.74
N PRO A 63 -17.60 0.15 -0.35
CA PRO A 63 -17.03 -0.03 -1.69
C PRO A 63 -15.52 0.28 -1.65
N PRO A 64 -14.65 -0.70 -1.95
CA PRO A 64 -13.22 -0.50 -1.89
C PRO A 64 -12.77 0.41 -3.04
N PRO A 65 -11.62 1.10 -2.88
CA PRO A 65 -10.96 1.73 -4.02
C PRO A 65 -10.71 0.69 -5.13
N ASP A 66 -10.74 1.14 -6.38
CA ASP A 66 -10.52 0.32 -7.58
C ASP A 66 -9.13 0.50 -8.18
N THR A 67 -8.32 1.41 -7.63
CA THR A 67 -6.94 1.69 -8.02
C THR A 67 -6.09 2.10 -6.81
N LEU A 68 -4.76 2.16 -6.98
CA LEU A 68 -3.85 2.75 -6.00
C LEU A 68 -4.33 4.15 -5.59
N THR A 69 -4.53 4.33 -4.29
CA THR A 69 -4.87 5.63 -3.72
C THR A 69 -3.62 6.47 -3.47
N ALA A 70 -3.79 7.76 -3.16
CA ALA A 70 -2.67 8.56 -2.71
C ALA A 70 -2.04 8.02 -1.39
N SER A 71 -2.74 7.19 -0.61
CA SER A 71 -2.26 6.64 0.68
C SER A 71 -1.29 5.53 0.40
N ASP A 72 -1.64 4.72 -0.58
CA ASP A 72 -0.83 3.64 -1.09
C ASP A 72 0.47 4.20 -1.66
N LEU A 73 0.38 5.25 -2.49
CA LEU A 73 1.55 5.91 -3.07
C LEU A 73 2.43 6.58 -2.01
N ALA A 74 1.84 7.30 -1.05
CA ALA A 74 2.61 7.94 0.03
C ALA A 74 3.27 6.92 0.96
N TYR A 75 2.59 5.81 1.23
CA TYR A 75 3.17 4.70 1.99
C TYR A 75 4.35 4.09 1.24
N LEU A 76 4.19 3.79 -0.05
CA LEU A 76 5.25 3.26 -0.91
C LEU A 76 6.44 4.24 -0.98
N ASP A 77 6.19 5.52 -1.22
CA ASP A 77 7.25 6.54 -1.25
C ASP A 77 8.01 6.61 0.08
N GLY A 78 7.28 6.61 1.21
CA GLY A 78 7.88 6.54 2.54
C GLY A 78 8.71 5.27 2.75
N LEU A 79 8.18 4.10 2.34
CA LEU A 79 8.83 2.80 2.47
C LEU A 79 10.15 2.74 1.68
N TYR A 80 10.13 3.16 0.42
CA TYR A 80 11.29 3.10 -0.46
C TYR A 80 12.30 4.24 -0.23
N ARG A 81 11.91 5.33 0.45
CA ARG A 81 12.84 6.36 0.94
C ARG A 81 13.48 6.02 2.29
N MET A 82 13.05 4.94 2.97
CA MET A 82 13.62 4.59 4.27
C MET A 82 15.10 4.24 4.17
N ASN A 83 15.89 4.88 5.03
CA ASN A 83 17.28 4.49 5.24
C ASN A 83 17.35 3.28 6.19
N THR A 84 17.77 2.14 5.67
CA THR A 84 17.88 0.86 6.41
C THR A 84 18.93 0.88 7.52
N GLY A 85 19.83 1.87 7.54
CA GLY A 85 20.78 2.11 8.63
C GLY A 85 20.22 2.87 9.85
N GLY A 86 18.95 3.31 9.80
CA GLY A 86 18.28 4.04 10.88
C GLY A 86 17.64 3.16 11.96
N THR A 87 17.23 3.76 13.08
CA THR A 87 16.43 3.06 14.10
C THR A 87 15.01 2.79 13.57
N LEU A 88 14.35 1.72 14.06
CA LEU A 88 12.95 1.40 13.72
C LEU A 88 12.00 2.59 13.94
N ARG A 89 12.25 3.42 14.95
CA ARG A 89 11.48 4.63 15.21
C ARG A 89 11.66 5.66 14.10
N GLY A 90 12.90 5.94 13.72
CA GLY A 90 13.20 6.86 12.61
C GLY A 90 12.61 6.39 11.28
N GLN A 91 12.60 5.07 11.05
CA GLN A 91 11.97 4.46 9.87
C GLN A 91 10.45 4.69 9.85
N ARG A 92 9.76 4.43 10.98
CA ARG A 92 8.32 4.69 11.10
C ARG A 92 7.97 6.17 10.98
N ASP A 93 8.80 7.04 11.54
CA ASP A 93 8.60 8.49 11.47
C ASP A 93 8.73 9.00 10.02
N ALA A 94 9.65 8.44 9.23
CA ALA A 94 9.79 8.76 7.80
C ALA A 94 8.55 8.36 6.98
N ILE A 95 8.01 7.15 7.20
CA ILE A 95 6.76 6.71 6.55
C ILE A 95 5.59 7.63 6.96
N ALA A 96 5.47 7.93 8.26
CA ALA A 96 4.41 8.80 8.76
C ALA A 96 4.52 10.24 8.22
N TYR A 97 5.74 10.73 8.02
CA TYR A 97 5.98 12.03 7.41
C TYR A 97 5.51 12.07 5.96
N ALA A 98 5.89 11.09 5.13
CA ALA A 98 5.46 11.02 3.73
C ALA A 98 3.94 10.95 3.58
N LEU A 99 3.27 10.17 4.44
CA LEU A 99 1.81 10.16 4.53
C LEU A 99 1.24 11.54 4.85
N ARG A 100 1.78 12.23 5.86
CA ARG A 100 1.32 13.58 6.24
C ARG A 100 1.62 14.63 5.18
N GLU A 101 2.73 14.54 4.47
CA GLU A 101 3.06 15.50 3.42
C GLU A 101 2.05 15.39 2.26
N THR A 102 1.63 14.17 1.94
CA THR A 102 0.67 13.90 0.87
C THR A 102 -0.78 14.22 1.28
N TYR A 103 -1.12 14.11 2.57
CA TYR A 103 -2.50 14.24 3.09
C TYR A 103 -2.77 15.41 4.05
N GLY A 104 -1.73 16.13 4.47
CA GLY A 104 -1.73 17.01 5.64
C GLY A 104 -2.64 18.24 5.59
N PRO A 105 -3.12 18.71 4.43
CA PRO A 105 -4.13 19.77 4.41
C PRO A 105 -5.46 19.45 3.72
N SER A 106 -5.70 18.29 3.09
CA SER A 106 -6.95 18.09 2.30
C SER A 106 -8.15 17.54 3.07
N GLU A 107 -8.01 17.18 4.35
CA GLU A 107 -9.11 16.68 5.20
C GLU A 107 -9.60 17.74 6.22
N ALA A 108 -9.03 18.95 6.21
CA ALA A 108 -9.43 20.04 7.11
C ALA A 108 -10.49 20.98 6.51
N GLU A 109 -10.78 20.89 5.21
CA GLU A 109 -11.74 21.75 4.52
C GLU A 109 -12.73 20.86 3.75
N GLY A 110 -13.60 20.16 4.49
CA GLY A 110 -14.46 19.13 3.91
C GLY A 110 -15.68 18.75 4.75
N ARG A 111 -16.12 19.59 5.69
CA ARG A 111 -17.53 19.71 6.13
C ARG A 111 -17.71 20.94 7.00
#